data_AF-A0A7Y5YGM3-F1
#
_entry.id   AF-A0A7Y5YGM3-F1
#
_cell.length_a   1.000
_cell.length_b   1.000
_cell.length_c   1.000
_cell.angle_alpha   90.00
_cell.angle_beta   90.00
_cell.angle_gamma   90.00
#
_symmetry.space_group_name_H-M   'P 1'
#
loop_
_entity.id
_entity.type
_entity.pdbx_description
1 polymer ?
#
loop_
_entity_poly.entity_id
_entity_poly.type
_entity_poly.pdbx_seq_one_letter_code
_entity_poly.pdbx_strand_id
1 'polypeptide(L)'
;MAPPLKTRSVTAHVPVELAEKVDELAERLERSRNWIVKQALCAWIEQEEERVRLTREALADVDNGRVIDHQAVQAWADSLGTDSPLPVPR
;
A
#
# COMPACT_ATOMS: atom_id res chain seq x y z
N MET A 1 18.89 23.76 16.99
CA MET A 1 18.14 23.90 15.72
C MET A 1 18.53 22.75 14.80
N ALA A 2 17.58 21.89 14.43
CA ALA A 2 17.84 20.90 13.39
C ALA A 2 18.07 21.61 12.04
N PRO A 3 19.03 21.16 11.21
CA PRO A 3 19.26 21.76 9.90
C PRO A 3 18.02 21.62 9.01
N PRO A 4 17.73 22.61 8.14
CA PRO A 4 16.60 22.53 7.23
C PRO A 4 16.77 21.34 6.28
N LEU A 5 15.71 20.57 6.09
CA LEU A 5 15.68 19.46 5.13
C LEU A 5 16.01 19.98 3.73
N LYS A 6 17.00 19.38 3.06
CA LYS A 6 17.32 19.69 1.67
C LYS A 6 16.16 19.24 0.77
N THR A 7 15.69 20.13 -0.10
CA THR A 7 14.63 19.82 -1.07
C THR A 7 15.15 19.93 -2.50
N ARG A 8 14.54 19.18 -3.42
CA ARG A 8 14.83 19.19 -4.87
C ARG A 8 13.51 19.25 -5.63
N SER A 9 13.46 20.00 -6.73
CA SER A 9 12.29 20.05 -7.61
C SER A 9 12.20 18.82 -8.52
N VAL A 10 10.97 18.37 -8.74
CA VAL A 10 10.60 17.31 -9.70
C VAL A 10 9.49 17.89 -10.58
N THR A 11 9.59 17.73 -11.90
CA THR A 11 8.61 18.24 -12.87
C THR A 11 8.16 17.10 -13.76
N ALA A 12 6.84 16.96 -13.95
CA ALA A 12 6.25 15.98 -14.85
C ALA A 12 5.05 16.63 -15.56
N HIS A 13 4.86 16.28 -16.83
CA HIS A 13 3.63 16.65 -17.55
C HIS A 13 2.55 15.65 -17.18
N VAL A 14 1.34 16.14 -16.91
CA VAL A 14 0.16 15.35 -16.59
C VAL A 14 -0.97 15.69 -17.56
N PRO A 15 -1.92 14.77 -17.80
CA PRO A 15 -3.15 15.10 -18.53
C PRO A 15 -3.88 16.29 -17.90
N VAL A 16 -4.51 17.12 -18.73
CA VAL A 16 -5.20 18.34 -18.28
C VAL A 16 -6.30 17.99 -17.29
N GLU A 17 -7.05 16.93 -17.56
CA GLU A 17 -8.16 16.46 -16.73
C GLU A 17 -7.68 16.01 -15.34
N LEU A 18 -6.42 15.54 -15.23
CA LEU A 18 -5.82 15.20 -13.94
C LEU A 18 -5.39 16.46 -13.18
N ALA A 19 -4.83 17.46 -13.88
CA ALA A 19 -4.49 18.73 -13.27
C ALA A 19 -5.73 19.44 -12.71
N GLU A 20 -6.83 19.47 -13.47
CA GLU A 20 -8.12 20.05 -13.03
C GLU A 20 -8.64 19.37 -11.75
N LYS A 21 -8.58 18.03 -11.67
CA LYS A 21 -8.95 17.30 -10.45
C LYS A 21 -8.05 17.66 -9.25
N VAL A 22 -6.76 17.90 -9.47
CA VAL A 22 -5.86 18.34 -8.41
C VAL A 22 -6.22 19.75 -7.95
N ASP A 23 -6.63 20.62 -8.87
CA ASP A 23 -7.08 21.97 -8.56
C ASP A 23 -8.36 21.95 -7.71
N GLU A 24 -9.37 21.18 -8.09
CA GLU A 24 -10.60 20.99 -7.31
C GLU A 24 -10.32 20.43 -5.90
N LEU A 25 -9.41 19.46 -5.78
CA LEU A 25 -9.00 18.90 -4.49
C LEU A 25 -8.27 19.92 -3.62
N ALA A 26 -7.39 20.72 -4.24
CA ALA A 26 -6.66 21.78 -3.55
C ALA A 26 -7.62 22.83 -2.97
N GLU A 27 -8.62 23.25 -3.75
CA GLU A 27 -9.68 24.16 -3.29
C GLU A 27 -10.49 23.56 -2.14
N ARG A 28 -11.01 22.34 -2.34
CA ARG A 28 -11.87 21.66 -1.34
C ARG A 28 -11.17 21.41 -0.01
N LEU A 29 -9.86 21.15 -0.04
CA LEU A 29 -9.07 20.84 1.16
C LEU A 29 -8.34 22.05 1.73
N GLU A 30 -8.48 23.23 1.11
CA GLU A 30 -7.75 24.45 1.46
C GLU A 30 -6.22 24.24 1.51
N ARG A 31 -5.69 23.52 0.52
CA ARG A 31 -4.26 23.18 0.39
C ARG A 31 -3.70 23.63 -0.93
N SER A 32 -2.38 23.77 -1.00
CA SER A 32 -1.72 24.04 -2.28
C SER A 32 -1.65 22.79 -3.15
N ARG A 33 -1.64 22.97 -4.47
CA ARG A 33 -1.43 21.89 -5.44
C ARG A 33 -0.14 21.11 -5.17
N ASN A 34 0.94 21.82 -4.86
CA ASN A 34 2.21 21.21 -4.47
C ASN A 34 2.09 20.34 -3.21
N TRP A 35 1.25 20.74 -2.25
CA TRP A 35 0.99 19.91 -1.07
C TRP A 35 0.26 18.62 -1.46
N ILE A 36 -0.78 18.71 -2.30
CA ILE A 36 -1.52 17.55 -2.81
C ILE A 36 -0.58 16.60 -3.56
N VAL A 37 0.22 17.12 -4.49
CA VAL A 37 1.19 16.34 -5.27
C VAL A 37 2.23 15.69 -4.36
N LYS A 38 2.74 16.42 -3.35
CA LYS A 38 3.67 15.85 -2.37
C LYS A 38 3.03 14.69 -1.60
N GLN A 39 1.81 14.84 -1.12
CA GLN A 39 1.12 13.77 -0.38
C GLN A 39 0.88 12.55 -1.26
N ALA A 40 0.37 12.75 -2.48
CA ALA A 40 0.13 11.67 -3.43
C ALA A 40 1.43 10.91 -3.76
N LEU A 41 2.53 11.63 -3.98
CA LEU A 41 3.83 11.01 -4.26
C LEU A 41 4.37 10.22 -3.06
N CYS A 42 4.28 10.77 -1.85
CA CYS A 42 4.70 10.06 -0.64
C CYS A 42 3.90 8.77 -0.44
N ALA A 43 2.57 8.85 -0.52
CA ALA A 43 1.69 7.70 -0.36
C ALA A 43 1.94 6.63 -1.43
N TRP A 44 2.17 7.03 -2.68
CA TRP A 44 2.46 6.09 -3.76
C TRP A 44 3.80 5.37 -3.56
N ILE A 45 4.85 6.08 -3.17
CA ILE A 45 6.17 5.47 -2.90
C ILE A 45 6.06 4.48 -1.74
N GLU A 46 5.42 4.87 -0.64
CA GLU A 46 5.23 4.01 0.52
C GLU A 46 4.48 2.72 0.15
N GLN A 47 3.41 2.84 -0.64
CA GLN A 47 2.65 1.69 -1.12
C GLN A 47 3.49 0.78 -2.02
N GLU A 48 4.31 1.35 -2.91
CA GLU A 48 5.16 0.56 -3.81
C GLU A 48 6.28 -0.15 -3.05
N GLU A 49 6.91 0.51 -2.09
CA GLU A 49 7.93 -0.08 -1.21
C GLU A 49 7.33 -1.22 -0.36
N GLU A 50 6.15 -1.02 0.19
CA GLU A 50 5.41 -2.03 0.96
C GLU A 50 5.10 -3.25 0.09
N ARG A 51 4.58 -3.03 -1.13
CA ARG A 51 4.28 -4.10 -2.08
C ARG A 51 5.52 -4.93 -2.40
N VAL A 52 6.64 -4.27 -2.66
CA VAL A 52 7.91 -4.94 -2.95
C VAL A 52 8.42 -5.70 -1.72
N ARG A 53 8.31 -5.12 -0.52
CA ARG A 53 8.71 -5.78 0.73
C ARG A 53 7.91 -7.06 0.96
N LEU A 54 6.58 -6.98 0.94
CA LEU A 54 5.69 -8.12 1.15
C LEU A 54 5.92 -9.23 0.11
N THR A 55 6.15 -8.85 -1.15
CA THR A 55 6.46 -9.84 -2.20
C THR A 55 7.75 -10.60 -1.90
N ARG A 56 8.80 -9.89 -1.47
CA ARG A 56 10.08 -10.53 -1.12
C ARG A 56 9.98 -11.40 0.12
N GLU A 57 9.23 -10.95 1.12
CA GLU A 57 8.97 -11.71 2.34
C GLU A 57 8.24 -13.01 2.03
N ALA A 58 7.17 -12.95 1.23
CA ALA A 58 6.41 -14.12 0.81
C ALA A 58 7.27 -15.13 0.02
N LEU A 59 8.16 -14.66 -0.87
CA LEU A 59 9.11 -15.54 -1.56
C LEU A 59 10.08 -16.21 -0.59
N ALA A 60 10.60 -15.47 0.39
CA ALA A 60 11.47 -16.02 1.42
C ALA A 60 10.73 -17.05 2.31
N ASP A 61 9.44 -16.86 2.58
CA ASP A 61 8.62 -17.83 3.31
C ASP A 61 8.49 -19.14 2.54
N VAL A 62 8.23 -19.06 1.23
CA VAL A 62 8.21 -20.24 0.35
C VAL A 62 9.55 -20.95 0.33
N ASP A 63 10.66 -20.23 0.15
CA ASP A 63 12.01 -20.80 0.11
C ASP A 63 12.41 -21.49 1.43
N ASN A 64 11.91 -20.98 2.56
CA ASN A 64 12.16 -21.56 3.88
C ASN A 64 11.10 -22.59 4.31
N GLY A 65 10.14 -22.93 3.44
CA GLY A 65 9.05 -23.85 3.77
C GLY A 65 8.08 -23.35 4.85
N ARG A 66 8.05 -22.04 5.12
CA ARG A 66 7.07 -21.39 6.01
C ARG A 66 5.73 -21.19 5.28
N VAL A 67 5.18 -22.29 4.78
CA VAL A 67 3.91 -22.32 4.05
C VAL A 67 2.91 -23.17 4.81
N ILE A 68 1.63 -22.83 4.67
CA ILE A 68 0.54 -23.60 5.25
C ILE A 68 -0.05 -24.50 4.17
N ASP A 69 -0.30 -25.77 4.51
CA ASP A 69 -0.94 -26.71 3.61
C ASP A 69 -2.33 -26.23 3.16
N HIS A 70 -2.57 -26.27 1.85
CA HIS A 70 -3.81 -25.77 1.25
C HIS A 70 -5.04 -26.56 1.72
N GLN A 71 -4.93 -27.88 1.91
CA GLN A 71 -6.05 -28.70 2.35
C GLN A 71 -6.44 -28.36 3.79
N ALA A 72 -5.47 -28.09 4.66
CA ALA A 72 -5.73 -27.60 6.01
C ALA A 72 -6.44 -26.24 6.03
N VAL A 73 -6.03 -25.30 5.17
CA VAL A 73 -6.71 -24.00 5.00
C VAL A 73 -8.14 -24.16 4.50
N GLN A 74 -8.36 -25.04 3.53
CA GLN A 74 -9.69 -25.31 2.97
C GLN A 74 -10.63 -25.89 4.02
N ALA A 75 -10.19 -26.94 4.73
CA ALA A 75 -10.99 -27.56 5.79
C ALA A 75 -11.35 -26.56 6.89
N TRP A 76 -10.40 -25.70 7.27
CA TRP A 76 -10.64 -24.62 8.21
C TRP A 76 -11.68 -23.63 7.69
N ALA A 77 -11.54 -23.12 6.46
CA ALA A 77 -12.46 -22.15 5.87
C ALA A 77 -13.90 -22.72 5.79
N ASP A 78 -14.05 -23.97 5.39
CA ASP A 78 -15.35 -24.64 5.28
C ASP A 78 -16.05 -24.81 6.64
N SER A 79 -15.26 -24.90 7.73
CA SER A 79 -15.79 -25.07 9.08
C SER A 79 -16.33 -23.78 9.71
N LEU A 80 -15.95 -22.58 9.21
CA LEU A 80 -16.28 -21.29 9.83
C LEU A 80 -17.78 -20.99 9.88
N GLY A 81 -18.57 -21.58 8.98
CA GLY A 81 -20.03 -21.44 8.93
C GLY A 81 -20.80 -22.50 9.72
N THR A 82 -20.11 -23.34 10.51
CA THR A 82 -20.71 -24.46 11.24
C THR A 82 -20.68 -24.22 12.75
N ASP A 83 -21.44 -25.03 13.51
CA ASP A 83 -21.44 -25.00 14.97
C ASP A 83 -20.12 -25.52 15.60
N SER A 84 -19.15 -25.93 14.79
CA SER A 84 -17.86 -26.47 15.24
C SER A 84 -16.71 -26.03 14.33
N PRO A 85 -16.31 -24.74 14.38
CA PRO A 85 -15.20 -24.24 13.59
C PRO A 85 -13.87 -24.88 14.02
N LEU A 86 -13.05 -25.26 13.04
CA LEU A 86 -11.71 -25.76 13.23
C LEU A 86 -10.74 -24.63 13.65
N PRO A 87 -9.62 -24.94 14.31
CA PRO A 87 -8.59 -23.95 14.61
C PRO A 87 -7.89 -23.45 13.34
N VAL A 88 -7.43 -22.19 13.36
CA VAL A 88 -6.65 -21.61 12.26
C VAL A 88 -5.36 -22.43 12.04
N PRO A 89 -5.10 -22.93 10.82
CA PRO A 89 -3.86 -23.63 10.49
C PRO A 89 -2.61 -22.76 10.70
N ARG A 90 -1.46 -23.38 10.99
CA ARG A 90 -0.19 -22.71 11.27
C ARG A 90 0.95 -23.30 10.48
#